data_AF-A0A0G0PLC0-F1
#
_entry.id   AF-A0A0G0PLC0-F1
#
_cell.length_a   1.000
_cell.length_b   1.000
_cell.length_c   1.000
_cell.angle_alpha   90.00
_cell.angle_beta   90.00
_cell.angle_gamma   90.00
#
_symmetry.space_group_name_H-M   'P 1'
#
loop_
_entity.id
_entity.type
_entity.pdbx_description
1 polymer ?
#
loop_
_entity_poly.entity_id
_entity_poly.type
_entity_poly.pdbx_seq_one_letter_code
_entity_poly.pdbx_strand_id
1 'polypeptide(L)'
;MRQKQVVSLIQEQLLPLVDENVSIHVYYDQGNRVEVYSRDTPNPNNVNNKKHPSARVIAKFPVEVIPPLLNNNVQFRVLIEGKEYIYRVGGSSGRNPIWAFRNSAKCVNCGIEGVEWRLCLGKDHHLSLKLHAANGRELTRDHIVPRSKYHLVYGTREGRDSWENSQVMCAKCNNNKSDTMPEGIQCWFDESTWGDDNWII
;
A
#
# COMPACT_ATOMS: atom_id res chain seq x y z
N MET A 1 -12.09 -12.53 20.74
CA MET A 1 -12.32 -11.08 20.99
C MET A 1 -12.00 -10.20 19.78
N ARG A 2 -10.84 -10.34 19.09
CA ARG A 2 -10.47 -9.53 17.90
C ARG A 2 -11.39 -9.68 16.68
N GLN A 3 -12.00 -10.84 16.46
CA GLN A 3 -12.83 -11.13 15.28
C GLN A 3 -14.12 -10.29 15.21
N LYS A 4 -14.90 -10.21 16.30
CA LYS A 4 -16.13 -9.37 16.35
C LYS A 4 -15.85 -7.90 16.09
N GLN A 5 -14.67 -7.40 16.49
CA GLN A 5 -14.26 -6.03 16.26
C GLN A 5 -13.97 -5.75 14.78
N VAL A 6 -13.35 -6.69 14.05
CA VAL A 6 -13.14 -6.55 12.60
C VAL A 6 -14.46 -6.59 11.84
N VAL A 7 -15.38 -7.49 12.24
CA VAL A 7 -16.72 -7.58 11.64
C VAL A 7 -17.46 -6.25 11.81
N SER A 8 -17.53 -5.75 13.04
CA SER A 8 -18.19 -4.50 13.40
C SER A 8 -17.53 -3.31 12.69
N LEU A 9 -16.19 -3.24 12.64
CA LEU A 9 -15.48 -2.20 11.89
C LEU A 9 -15.85 -2.22 10.40
N ILE A 10 -15.90 -3.39 9.77
CA ILE A 10 -16.27 -3.48 8.35
C ILE A 10 -17.76 -3.14 8.16
N GLN A 11 -18.66 -3.66 8.99
CA GLN A 11 -20.10 -3.46 8.81
C GLN A 11 -20.56 -2.04 9.18
N GLU A 12 -20.01 -1.45 10.23
CA GLU A 12 -20.49 -0.18 10.79
C GLU A 12 -19.71 1.02 10.27
N GLN A 13 -18.44 0.85 9.89
CA GLN A 13 -17.59 1.95 9.44
C GLN A 13 -17.27 1.86 7.95
N LEU A 14 -17.08 0.64 7.43
CA LEU A 14 -16.62 0.47 6.06
C LEU A 14 -17.79 0.48 5.07
N LEU A 15 -18.85 -0.31 5.32
CA LEU A 15 -20.04 -0.38 4.46
C LEU A 15 -20.72 0.97 4.17
N PRO A 16 -20.88 1.90 5.14
CA PRO A 16 -21.52 3.19 4.88
C PRO A 16 -20.68 4.14 4.02
N LEU A 17 -19.38 3.90 3.90
CA LEU A 17 -18.40 4.76 3.23
C LEU A 17 -18.03 4.24 1.83
N VAL A 18 -18.67 3.15 1.41
CA VAL A 18 -18.44 2.54 0.11
C VAL A 18 -19.18 3.33 -0.95
N ASP A 19 -18.45 3.70 -2.01
CA ASP A 19 -19.01 4.28 -3.22
C ASP A 19 -20.22 3.47 -3.70
N GLU A 20 -21.29 4.13 -4.14
CA GLU A 20 -22.52 3.50 -4.64
C GLU A 20 -22.25 2.46 -5.74
N ASN A 21 -21.11 2.58 -6.44
CA ASN A 21 -20.74 1.67 -7.50
C ASN A 21 -20.06 0.36 -7.02
N VAL A 22 -19.83 0.22 -5.71
CA VAL A 22 -19.07 -0.87 -5.09
C VAL A 22 -19.95 -1.55 -4.04
N SER A 23 -20.34 -2.79 -4.27
CA SER A 23 -21.09 -3.56 -3.24
C SER A 23 -20.12 -4.35 -2.38
N ILE A 24 -19.90 -3.96 -1.12
CA ILE A 24 -19.06 -4.72 -0.17
C ILE A 24 -19.89 -5.79 0.55
N HIS A 25 -19.49 -7.06 0.45
CA HIS A 25 -20.07 -8.15 1.23
C HIS A 25 -19.00 -8.86 2.04
N VAL A 26 -19.24 -9.07 3.33
CA VAL A 26 -18.28 -9.72 4.23
C VAL A 26 -18.68 -11.17 4.46
N TYR A 27 -17.78 -12.11 4.17
CA TYR A 27 -17.97 -13.54 4.42
C TYR A 27 -16.87 -14.09 5.32
N TYR A 28 -17.26 -15.11 6.08
CA TYR A 28 -16.38 -15.85 6.98
C TYR A 28 -16.25 -17.28 6.46
N ASP A 29 -15.01 -17.69 6.24
CA ASP A 29 -14.66 -19.09 6.01
C ASP A 29 -14.27 -19.76 7.34
N GLN A 30 -14.47 -21.07 7.43
CA GLN A 30 -14.19 -21.95 8.59
C GLN A 30 -12.72 -21.89 9.06
N GLY A 31 -11.82 -21.24 8.31
CA GLY A 31 -10.40 -21.02 8.62
C GLY A 31 -10.01 -19.65 9.24
N ASN A 32 -10.94 -18.90 9.87
CA ASN A 32 -10.68 -17.57 10.46
C ASN A 32 -10.27 -16.47 9.46
N ARG A 33 -10.70 -16.60 8.20
CA ARG A 33 -10.40 -15.68 7.10
C ARG A 33 -11.61 -14.76 6.88
N VAL A 34 -11.36 -13.47 6.70
CA VAL A 34 -12.40 -12.47 6.38
C VAL A 34 -12.30 -12.13 4.91
N GLU A 35 -13.39 -12.34 4.18
CA GLU A 35 -13.49 -12.07 2.76
C GLU A 35 -14.41 -10.89 2.51
N VAL A 36 -13.94 -9.90 1.76
CA VAL A 36 -14.73 -8.74 1.35
C VAL A 36 -14.94 -8.83 -0.15
N TYR A 37 -16.19 -8.94 -0.59
CA TYR A 37 -16.53 -8.99 -2.02
C TYR A 37 -16.89 -7.61 -2.49
N SER A 38 -16.35 -7.18 -3.62
CA SER A 38 -16.82 -6.01 -4.36
C SER A 38 -17.47 -6.46 -5.67
N ARG A 39 -18.74 -6.10 -5.89
CA ARG A 39 -19.34 -6.14 -7.23
C ARG A 39 -19.15 -4.78 -7.88
N ASP A 40 -18.41 -4.76 -8.98
CA ASP A 40 -18.33 -3.60 -9.87
C ASP A 40 -19.70 -3.42 -10.53
N THR A 41 -20.41 -2.35 -10.18
CA THR A 41 -21.57 -1.95 -10.95
C THR A 41 -21.09 -1.00 -12.04
N PRO A 42 -21.29 -1.33 -13.33
CA PRO A 42 -20.80 -0.49 -14.41
C PRO A 42 -21.48 0.89 -14.30
N ASN A 43 -20.69 1.94 -14.09
CA ASN A 43 -21.19 3.30 -14.17
C ASN A 43 -21.66 3.56 -15.61
N PRO A 44 -22.97 3.79 -15.85
CA PRO A 44 -23.53 3.91 -17.20
C PRO A 44 -22.95 5.10 -17.98
N ASN A 45 -22.34 6.08 -17.30
CA ASN A 45 -21.70 7.24 -17.94
C ASN A 45 -20.24 6.98 -18.38
N ASN A 46 -19.65 5.83 -18.03
CA ASN A 46 -18.25 5.52 -18.34
C ASN A 46 -18.09 4.43 -19.42
N VAL A 47 -19.19 4.03 -20.05
CA VAL A 47 -19.26 2.92 -21.04
C VAL A 47 -18.59 3.29 -22.38
N ASN A 48 -18.36 4.58 -22.63
CA ASN A 48 -17.87 5.07 -23.94
C ASN A 48 -16.37 5.40 -24.01
N ASN A 49 -15.59 5.25 -22.93
CA ASN A 49 -14.16 5.53 -22.98
C ASN A 49 -13.34 4.31 -23.46
N LYS A 50 -13.38 4.04 -24.76
CA LYS A 50 -12.50 3.08 -25.49
C LYS A 50 -11.02 3.51 -25.55
N LYS A 51 -10.53 4.22 -24.54
CA LYS A 51 -9.10 4.53 -24.33
C LYS A 51 -8.78 4.20 -22.88
N HIS A 52 -8.13 3.08 -22.62
CA HIS A 52 -7.58 2.77 -21.29
C HIS A 52 -6.06 2.97 -21.27
N PRO A 53 -5.55 4.20 -21.05
CA PRO A 53 -4.12 4.40 -20.82
C PRO A 53 -3.70 4.22 -19.35
N SER A 54 -4.61 4.13 -18.38
CA SER A 54 -4.31 4.11 -16.92
C SER A 54 -5.03 3.00 -16.14
N ALA A 55 -4.48 2.61 -14.97
CA ALA A 55 -5.09 1.65 -14.06
C ALA A 55 -6.53 2.04 -13.69
N ARG A 56 -7.45 1.07 -13.65
CA ARG A 56 -8.86 1.29 -13.33
C ARG A 56 -9.05 1.27 -11.82
N VAL A 57 -9.60 2.34 -11.24
CA VAL A 57 -10.03 2.34 -9.84
C VAL A 57 -11.30 1.50 -9.72
N ILE A 58 -11.26 0.50 -8.85
CA ILE A 58 -12.37 -0.41 -8.57
C ILE A 58 -13.12 0.06 -7.33
N ALA A 59 -12.39 0.40 -6.27
CA ALA A 59 -12.99 0.78 -5.00
C ALA A 59 -12.15 1.85 -4.31
N LYS A 60 -12.82 2.63 -3.47
CA LYS A 60 -12.21 3.64 -2.60
C LYS A 60 -12.60 3.36 -1.16
N PHE A 61 -11.66 3.60 -0.25
CA PHE A 61 -11.88 3.45 1.18
C PHE A 61 -11.30 4.66 1.92
N PRO A 62 -11.91 5.11 3.01
CA PRO A 62 -11.30 6.09 3.90
C PRO A 62 -9.95 5.62 4.48
N VAL A 63 -9.07 6.55 4.81
CA VAL A 63 -7.68 6.26 5.23
C VAL A 63 -7.61 5.34 6.47
N GLU A 64 -8.54 5.48 7.39
CA GLU A 64 -8.65 4.79 8.67
C GLU A 64 -9.05 3.31 8.54
N VAL A 65 -9.57 2.90 7.39
CA VAL A 65 -10.15 1.58 7.19
C VAL A 65 -9.09 0.48 7.09
N ILE A 66 -7.99 0.72 6.38
CA ILE A 66 -7.00 -0.31 6.05
C ILE A 66 -6.03 -0.62 7.20
N PRO A 67 -5.50 0.35 7.96
CA PRO A 67 -4.53 0.07 9.03
C PRO A 67 -5.01 -0.96 10.08
N PRO A 68 -6.27 -0.95 10.56
CA PRO A 68 -6.79 -1.98 11.47
C PRO A 68 -6.79 -3.39 10.87
N LEU A 69 -6.82 -3.53 9.54
CA LEU A 69 -6.90 -4.81 8.85
C LEU A 69 -5.53 -5.45 8.61
N LEU A 70 -4.42 -4.72 8.77
CA LEU A 70 -3.06 -5.21 8.45
C LEU A 70 -2.64 -6.48 9.20
N ASN A 71 -3.11 -6.64 10.44
CA ASN A 71 -2.83 -7.79 11.29
C ASN A 71 -3.85 -8.92 11.13
N ASN A 72 -4.86 -8.71 10.29
CA ASN A 72 -5.94 -9.65 10.07
C ASN A 72 -5.74 -10.27 8.68
N ASN A 73 -5.94 -11.58 8.54
CA ASN A 73 -5.79 -12.27 7.25
C ASN A 73 -7.02 -11.97 6.37
N VAL A 74 -7.11 -10.73 5.89
CA VAL A 74 -8.24 -10.21 5.13
C VAL A 74 -7.92 -10.28 3.64
N GLN A 75 -8.87 -10.76 2.83
CA GLN A 75 -8.81 -10.55 1.39
C GLN A 75 -10.00 -9.76 0.88
N PHE A 76 -9.70 -8.91 -0.08
CA PHE A 76 -10.66 -8.31 -0.97
C PHE A 76 -10.78 -9.19 -2.22
N ARG A 77 -11.93 -9.81 -2.40
CA ARG A 77 -12.33 -10.50 -3.62
C ARG A 77 -13.14 -9.53 -4.47
N VAL A 78 -12.82 -9.40 -5.74
CA VAL A 78 -13.50 -8.47 -6.64
C VAL A 78 -13.90 -9.23 -7.89
N LEU A 79 -15.18 -9.15 -8.26
CA LEU A 79 -15.65 -9.71 -9.52
C LEU A 79 -15.72 -8.60 -10.58
N ILE A 80 -14.93 -8.73 -11.63
CA ILE A 80 -14.88 -7.78 -12.75
C ILE A 80 -15.12 -8.59 -14.01
N GLU A 81 -16.18 -8.26 -14.76
CA GLU A 81 -16.50 -8.92 -16.04
C GLU A 81 -16.58 -10.46 -15.93
N GLY A 82 -17.10 -10.96 -14.80
CA GLY A 82 -17.21 -12.40 -14.53
C GLY A 82 -15.91 -13.09 -14.08
N LYS A 83 -14.79 -12.35 -13.98
CA LYS A 83 -13.52 -12.86 -13.46
C LYS A 83 -13.28 -12.40 -12.02
N GLU A 84 -12.89 -13.34 -11.16
CA GLU A 84 -12.53 -13.05 -9.76
C GLU A 84 -11.07 -12.61 -9.65
N TYR A 85 -10.86 -11.54 -8.89
CA TYR A 85 -9.56 -11.01 -8.50
C TYR A 85 -9.45 -10.99 -6.98
N ILE A 86 -8.26 -11.29 -6.45
CA ILE A 86 -8.04 -11.36 -5.00
C ILE A 86 -6.89 -10.44 -4.63
N TYR A 87 -7.14 -9.50 -3.73
CA TYR A 87 -6.12 -8.69 -3.08
C TYR A 87 -6.05 -9.05 -1.59
N ARG A 88 -4.85 -9.30 -1.07
CA ARG A 88 -4.65 -9.60 0.35
C ARG A 88 -4.24 -8.35 1.09
N VAL A 89 -5.02 -7.95 2.09
CA VAL A 89 -4.63 -6.90 3.02
C VAL A 89 -3.76 -7.54 4.10
N GLY A 90 -2.55 -7.03 4.25
CA GLY A 90 -1.60 -7.51 5.24
C GLY A 90 -0.88 -8.77 4.78
N GLY A 91 -0.39 -9.53 5.76
CA GLY A 91 0.44 -10.73 5.58
C GLY A 91 1.65 -10.72 6.51
N SER A 92 2.10 -11.91 6.92
CA SER A 92 3.18 -12.12 7.89
C SER A 92 4.58 -11.71 7.43
N SER A 93 4.72 -11.20 6.20
CA SER A 93 5.98 -10.66 5.70
C SER A 93 5.87 -9.15 5.52
N GLY A 94 6.77 -8.39 6.16
CA GLY A 94 6.91 -6.92 5.98
C GLY A 94 7.19 -6.46 4.54
N ARG A 95 7.14 -7.38 3.57
CA ARG A 95 7.22 -7.13 2.13
C ARG A 95 5.96 -6.47 1.58
N ASN A 96 4.79 -6.62 2.22
CA ASN A 96 3.59 -5.96 1.73
C ASN A 96 3.73 -4.43 1.94
N PRO A 97 3.74 -3.60 0.88
CA PRO A 97 4.05 -2.17 0.97
C PRO A 97 3.10 -1.39 1.87
N ILE A 98 1.88 -1.90 2.11
CA ILE A 98 0.91 -1.24 2.98
C ILE A 98 1.32 -1.22 4.47
N TRP A 99 2.29 -2.06 4.89
CA TRP A 99 2.79 -2.08 6.27
C TRP A 99 3.46 -0.76 6.68
N ALA A 100 4.03 -0.01 5.73
CA ALA A 100 4.61 1.29 6.00
C ALA A 100 3.59 2.29 6.60
N PHE A 101 2.30 2.08 6.31
CA PHE A 101 1.21 2.97 6.71
C PHE A 101 0.58 2.60 8.06
N ARG A 102 1.13 1.60 8.77
CA ARG A 102 0.62 1.17 10.08
C ARG A 102 0.60 2.31 11.10
N ASN A 103 1.63 3.16 11.08
CA ASN A 103 1.84 4.19 12.09
C ASN A 103 1.53 5.61 11.60
N SER A 104 1.45 5.81 10.28
CA SER A 104 1.28 7.15 9.70
C SER A 104 0.68 7.06 8.30
N ALA A 105 -0.18 8.00 7.98
CA ALA A 105 -0.66 8.27 6.62
C ALA A 105 -0.02 9.55 6.04
N LYS A 106 1.03 10.09 6.67
CA LYS A 106 1.69 11.34 6.30
C LYS A 106 3.04 11.11 5.67
N CYS A 107 3.35 11.85 4.62
CA CYS A 107 4.69 11.88 4.04
C CYS A 107 5.67 12.48 5.03
N VAL A 108 6.71 11.72 5.39
CA VAL A 108 7.74 12.15 6.35
C VAL A 108 8.51 13.41 5.89
N ASN A 109 8.65 13.61 4.58
CA ASN A 109 9.41 14.73 4.03
C ASN A 109 8.61 16.03 3.86
N CYS A 110 7.37 15.96 3.36
CA CYS A 110 6.59 17.17 3.03
C CYS A 110 5.30 17.33 3.83
N GLY A 111 4.99 16.41 4.75
CA GLY A 111 3.81 16.48 5.61
C GLY A 111 2.46 16.19 4.94
N ILE A 112 2.41 16.01 3.61
CA ILE A 112 1.15 15.66 2.90
C ILE A 112 0.53 14.40 3.51
N GLU A 113 -0.76 14.49 3.82
CA GLU A 113 -1.56 13.42 4.42
C GLU A 113 -2.42 12.70 3.38
N GLY A 114 -2.43 11.37 3.46
CA GLY A 114 -3.35 10.52 2.72
C GLY A 114 -4.75 10.58 3.31
N VAL A 115 -5.76 10.62 2.44
CA VAL A 115 -7.17 10.74 2.82
C VAL A 115 -8.01 9.54 2.36
N GLU A 116 -7.59 8.85 1.30
CA GLU A 116 -8.32 7.70 0.76
C GLU A 116 -7.40 6.62 0.19
N TRP A 117 -7.75 5.37 0.42
CA TRP A 117 -7.19 4.21 -0.27
C TRP A 117 -7.97 3.93 -1.56
N ARG A 118 -7.27 3.57 -2.62
CA ARG A 118 -7.84 3.19 -3.91
C ARG A 118 -7.39 1.78 -4.28
N LEU A 119 -8.32 0.85 -4.42
CA LEU A 119 -8.05 -0.46 -5.00
C LEU A 119 -8.12 -0.33 -6.52
N CYS A 120 -7.01 -0.60 -7.19
CA CYS A 120 -6.83 -0.39 -8.62
C CYS A 120 -6.48 -1.68 -9.33
N LEU A 121 -7.08 -1.92 -10.50
CA LEU A 121 -6.67 -2.97 -11.45
C LEU A 121 -5.67 -2.39 -12.45
N GLY A 122 -4.45 -2.91 -12.42
CA GLY A 122 -3.41 -2.62 -13.41
C GLY A 122 -3.69 -3.23 -14.78
N LYS A 123 -2.92 -2.81 -15.79
CA LYS A 123 -2.97 -3.36 -17.16
C LYS A 123 -2.52 -4.82 -17.23
N ASP A 124 -1.64 -5.19 -16.32
CA ASP A 124 -1.17 -6.56 -16.06
C ASP A 124 -2.21 -7.41 -15.30
N HIS A 125 -3.43 -6.89 -15.13
CA HIS A 125 -4.50 -7.53 -14.37
C HIS A 125 -4.15 -7.77 -12.90
N HIS A 126 -3.20 -7.00 -12.35
CA HIS A 126 -2.81 -7.09 -10.96
C HIS A 126 -3.57 -6.06 -10.11
N LEU A 127 -4.11 -6.51 -8.98
CA LEU A 127 -4.71 -5.60 -8.00
C LEU A 127 -3.62 -4.91 -7.16
N SER A 128 -3.80 -3.61 -6.94
CA SER A 128 -2.96 -2.80 -6.05
C SER A 128 -3.83 -1.91 -5.18
N LEU A 129 -3.45 -1.74 -3.91
CA LEU A 129 -4.12 -0.83 -2.97
C LEU A 129 -3.18 0.34 -2.69
N LYS A 130 -3.62 1.55 -3.04
CA LYS A 130 -2.79 2.75 -3.05
C LYS A 130 -3.41 3.84 -2.18
N LEU A 131 -2.61 4.50 -1.34
CA LEU A 131 -3.08 5.63 -0.56
C LEU A 131 -2.91 6.93 -1.36
N HIS A 132 -3.92 7.79 -1.37
CA HIS A 132 -3.90 9.08 -2.06
C HIS A 132 -4.25 10.23 -1.11
N ALA A 133 -3.57 11.36 -1.29
CA ALA A 133 -3.89 12.63 -0.65
C ALA A 133 -5.06 13.34 -1.35
N ALA A 134 -5.62 14.36 -0.69
CA ALA A 134 -6.72 15.18 -1.24
C ALA A 134 -6.35 15.87 -2.56
N ASN A 135 -5.07 16.20 -2.77
CA ASN A 135 -4.58 16.77 -4.03
C ASN A 135 -4.28 15.71 -5.12
N GLY A 136 -4.69 14.45 -4.90
CA GLY A 136 -4.53 13.33 -5.83
C GLY A 136 -3.16 12.65 -5.80
N ARG A 137 -2.16 13.18 -5.09
CA ARG A 137 -0.82 12.56 -5.01
C ARG A 137 -0.88 11.21 -4.31
N GLU A 138 -0.24 10.21 -4.91
CA GLU A 138 -0.05 8.89 -4.31
C GLU A 138 0.98 8.96 -3.18
N LEU A 139 0.68 8.31 -2.07
CA LEU A 139 1.62 8.00 -1.00
C LEU A 139 2.10 6.56 -1.18
N THR A 140 3.40 6.39 -1.08
CA THR A 140 4.12 5.16 -1.34
C THR A 140 4.96 4.77 -0.13
N ARG A 141 5.31 3.49 -0.06
CA ARG A 141 6.38 3.00 0.79
C ARG A 141 7.73 3.41 0.20
N ASP A 142 8.54 4.10 0.98
CA ASP A 142 9.96 4.30 0.73
C ASP A 142 10.79 3.43 1.68
N HIS A 143 11.99 3.04 1.25
CA HIS A 143 12.97 2.41 2.12
C HIS A 143 13.87 3.49 2.72
N ILE A 144 13.96 3.56 4.05
CA ILE A 144 14.79 4.57 4.73
C ILE A 144 16.22 4.47 4.21
N VAL A 145 16.83 3.28 4.34
CA VAL A 145 18.06 2.92 3.66
C VAL A 145 17.72 2.21 2.34
N PRO A 146 18.21 2.70 1.18
CA PRO A 146 18.01 2.05 -0.11
C PRO A 146 18.37 0.57 -0.09
N ARG A 147 17.54 -0.27 -0.71
CA ARG A 147 17.72 -1.73 -0.68
C ARG A 147 19.07 -2.19 -1.26
N SER A 148 19.56 -1.47 -2.26
CA SER A 148 20.87 -1.70 -2.90
C SER A 148 22.02 -1.44 -1.92
N LYS A 149 21.88 -0.45 -1.04
CA LYS A 149 22.91 0.03 -0.11
C LYS A 149 22.76 -0.52 1.32
N TYR A 150 21.67 -1.22 1.63
CA TYR A 150 21.37 -1.71 2.98
C TYR A 150 22.51 -2.50 3.63
N HIS A 151 23.17 -3.36 2.85
CA HIS A 151 24.31 -4.16 3.31
C HIS A 151 25.55 -3.33 3.67
N LEU A 152 25.70 -2.14 3.11
CA LEU A 152 26.79 -1.22 3.45
C LEU A 152 26.59 -0.61 4.84
N VAL A 153 25.35 -0.53 5.33
CA VAL A 153 25.04 0.04 6.65
C VAL A 153 25.01 -1.04 7.74
N TYR A 154 24.40 -2.18 7.43
CA TYR A 154 24.11 -3.21 8.44
C TYR A 154 24.96 -4.48 8.29
N GLY A 155 25.87 -4.55 7.30
CA GLY A 155 26.68 -5.75 7.01
C GLY A 155 25.87 -6.96 6.53
N THR A 156 24.57 -6.81 6.32
CA THR A 156 23.65 -7.88 5.90
C THR A 156 22.62 -7.35 4.90
N ARG A 157 22.04 -8.24 4.10
CA ARG A 157 20.88 -7.92 3.25
C ARG A 157 19.55 -8.23 3.92
N GLU A 158 19.58 -8.90 5.06
CA GLU A 158 18.40 -9.24 5.84
C GLU A 158 17.75 -7.98 6.43
N GLY A 159 16.43 -7.90 6.39
CA GLY A 159 15.71 -6.73 6.91
C GLY A 159 15.64 -5.53 5.97
N ARG A 160 16.26 -5.54 4.78
CA ARG A 160 16.16 -4.43 3.81
C ARG A 160 14.72 -4.13 3.36
N ASP A 161 13.88 -5.16 3.27
CA ASP A 161 12.46 -5.09 2.90
C ASP A 161 11.57 -5.16 4.17
N SER A 162 12.12 -4.88 5.35
CA SER A 162 11.39 -4.90 6.62
C SER A 162 10.52 -3.65 6.81
N TRP A 163 9.62 -3.71 7.79
CA TRP A 163 8.81 -2.54 8.13
C TRP A 163 9.64 -1.49 8.88
N GLU A 164 10.68 -1.91 9.59
CA GLU A 164 11.65 -1.06 10.30
C GLU A 164 12.45 -0.19 9.32
N ASN A 165 12.79 -0.74 8.15
CA ASN A 165 13.45 0.01 7.07
C ASN A 165 12.44 0.72 6.14
N SER A 166 11.19 0.91 6.57
CA SER A 166 10.15 1.52 5.73
C SER A 166 9.62 2.81 6.32
N GLN A 167 9.32 3.77 5.44
CA GLN A 167 8.66 5.02 5.79
C GLN A 167 7.63 5.41 4.73
N VAL A 168 6.70 6.29 5.10
CA VAL A 168 5.70 6.81 4.17
C VAL A 168 6.23 8.08 3.50
N MET A 169 6.23 8.09 2.17
CA MET A 169 6.54 9.27 1.38
C MET A 169 5.48 9.49 0.30
N CYS A 170 5.26 10.73 -0.12
CA CYS A 170 4.53 10.94 -1.37
C CYS A 170 5.41 10.55 -2.56
N ALA A 171 4.81 10.12 -3.67
CA ALA A 171 5.53 9.66 -4.85
C ALA A 171 6.57 10.69 -5.35
N LYS A 172 6.26 11.99 -5.26
CA LYS A 172 7.20 13.07 -5.61
C LYS A 172 8.45 13.05 -4.72
N CYS A 173 8.28 13.04 -3.41
CA CYS A 173 9.41 13.06 -2.48
C CYS A 173 10.21 11.75 -2.53
N ASN A 174 9.53 10.61 -2.69
CA ASN A 174 10.20 9.32 -2.85
C ASN A 174 11.08 9.30 -4.11
N ASN A 175 10.54 9.74 -5.26
CA ASN A 175 11.32 9.86 -6.50
C ASN A 175 12.50 10.82 -6.37
N ASN A 176 12.32 11.94 -5.67
CA ASN A 176 13.40 12.90 -5.42
C ASN A 176 14.50 12.33 -4.50
N LYS A 177 14.12 11.51 -3.51
CA LYS A 177 15.08 10.81 -2.65
C LYS A 177 15.85 9.75 -3.44
N SER A 178 15.18 9.01 -4.32
CA SER A 178 15.81 7.95 -5.13
C SER A 178 16.63 6.99 -4.24
N ASP A 179 17.82 6.62 -4.67
CA ASP A 179 18.77 5.78 -3.92
C ASP A 179 19.72 6.58 -3.01
N THR A 180 19.32 7.78 -2.58
CA THR A 180 20.10 8.59 -1.64
C THR A 180 19.99 8.06 -0.22
N MET A 181 21.14 8.05 0.47
CA MET A 181 21.25 7.68 1.88
C MET A 181 20.69 8.79 2.78
N PRO A 182 20.07 8.45 3.92
CA PRO A 182 19.76 9.44 4.95
C PRO A 182 21.03 10.14 5.46
N GLU A 183 20.93 11.43 5.77
CA GLU A 183 22.03 12.19 6.39
C GLU A 183 22.46 11.56 7.71
N GLY A 184 23.77 11.55 7.97
CA GLY A 184 24.34 11.07 9.24
C GLY A 184 24.46 9.55 9.40
N ILE A 185 24.11 8.75 8.38
CA ILE A 185 24.35 7.31 8.40
C ILE A 185 25.78 7.00 7.95
N GLN A 186 26.56 6.40 8.84
CA GLN A 186 27.86 5.83 8.51
C GLN A 186 27.68 4.50 7.79
N CYS A 187 28.31 4.38 6.61
CA CYS A 187 28.45 3.11 5.93
C CYS A 187 29.75 2.44 6.37
N TRP A 188 29.72 1.13 6.56
CA TRP A 188 30.90 0.29 6.66
C TRP A 188 31.53 0.21 5.27
N PHE A 189 32.37 1.19 4.93
CA PHE A 189 33.32 1.01 3.85
C PHE A 189 34.51 0.23 4.40
N ASP A 190 34.65 -1.02 3.98
CA ASP A 190 35.98 -1.62 3.78
C ASP A 190 36.55 -0.94 2.53
N GLU A 191 37.71 -0.29 2.67
CA GLU A 191 38.41 0.50 1.64
C GLU A 191 38.68 -0.27 0.33
N SER A 192 38.40 -1.57 0.27
CA SER A 192 38.66 -2.43 -0.90
C SER A 192 37.58 -2.45 -2.00
N THR A 193 36.41 -1.81 -1.81
CA THR A 193 35.36 -1.76 -2.86
C THR A 193 35.16 -0.37 -3.44
N TRP A 194 36.11 0.02 -4.30
CA TRP A 194 36.05 1.23 -5.11
C TRP A 194 34.90 1.20 -6.14
N GLY A 195 34.22 2.34 -6.20
CA GLY A 195 33.27 2.76 -7.22
C GLY A 195 32.88 4.19 -6.88
N ASP A 196 33.48 5.14 -7.58
CA ASP A 196 33.46 6.58 -7.33
C ASP A 196 32.06 7.12 -7.04
N ASP A 197 31.76 7.44 -5.78
CA ASP A 197 30.72 8.38 -5.37
C ASP A 197 30.93 8.74 -3.89
N ASN A 198 31.93 9.61 -3.67
CA ASN A 198 32.23 10.24 -2.40
C ASN A 198 31.00 10.93 -1.81
N TRP A 199 30.55 10.53 -0.63
CA TRP A 199 29.77 11.39 0.27
C TRP A 199 30.12 11.12 1.73
N ILE A 200 31.03 11.92 2.26
CA ILE A 200 31.07 12.37 3.65
C ILE A 200 31.23 13.89 3.56
N ILE A 201 30.35 14.65 4.24
CA ILE A 201 30.66 16.05 4.59
C ILE A 201 31.64 16.00 5.75
#